data_AF-A0A376KVF8-F1
#
_entry.id   AF-A0A376KVF8-F1
#
_cell.length_a   1.000
_cell.length_b   1.000
_cell.length_c   1.000
_cell.angle_alpha   90.00
_cell.angle_beta   90.00
_cell.angle_gamma   90.00
#
_symmetry.space_group_name_H-M   'P 1'
#
loop_
_entity.id
_entity.type
_entity.pdbx_description
1 polymer ?
#
loop_
_entity_poly.entity_id
_entity_poly.type
_entity_poly.pdbx_seq_one_letter_code
_entity_poly.pdbx_strand_id
1 'polypeptide(L)'
;MQKESLFRGKNSSLTANRLTVDVVGQTSAIGINLIGDYTHADLGTGSTIKSNDDGIIIGHSSTLTATQFTIENSNGIGLTINDYGTSVDLGSGSKITTDGSTGVYIGGLNGNNANGAARFTATDLTIDVQGYSAMGINVQKNSVVDLGTNSTIKTNGDNAHGLWSFGQVSANALTVDVTGAAANGVEVRGGTTTIGADSHISSAQGGGLVTSGSDATINFSGTAAQRNSIFSGGSYGASAQTATAVVNMQNTDITVDRNGSLALGLWALSGGRITGDSLAITGAAGARGIYAMTNSQIDLTSDLVIDMSTPDQMAIATQHDDGYAASRINASGRMLINGSVLSKGGLINLDMHPGSVWTGSSLSDNVNGGKLDVAMNNSVWNVTSNSNLDTLALSHSTVDFCQPRVNCRHICHIKRREPER
;
A
#
# COMPACT_ATOMS: atom_id res chain seq x y z
N MET A 1 -19.65 -36.24 -9.90
CA MET A 1 -18.29 -36.55 -10.39
C MET A 1 -17.63 -35.23 -10.75
N GLN A 2 -16.44 -34.99 -10.20
CA GLN A 2 -15.59 -33.85 -10.58
C GLN A 2 -14.98 -34.14 -11.95
N LYS A 3 -14.92 -33.12 -12.83
CA LYS A 3 -14.28 -33.23 -14.14
C LYS A 3 -12.98 -32.43 -14.13
N GLU A 4 -11.89 -33.02 -14.60
CA GLU A 4 -10.58 -32.38 -14.60
C GLU A 4 -9.62 -32.99 -15.63
N SER A 5 -8.66 -32.20 -16.12
CA SER A 5 -7.48 -32.73 -16.83
C SER A 5 -6.39 -33.05 -15.82
N LEU A 6 -6.15 -34.34 -15.58
CA LEU A 6 -5.39 -34.81 -14.43
C LEU A 6 -4.01 -35.38 -14.80
N PHE A 7 -2.96 -34.87 -14.14
CA PHE A 7 -1.59 -35.34 -14.29
C PHE A 7 -1.03 -35.79 -12.93
N ARG A 8 -0.88 -37.11 -12.71
CA ARG A 8 -0.49 -37.69 -11.40
C ARG A 8 0.85 -38.43 -11.37
N GLY A 9 1.47 -38.69 -12.52
CA GLY A 9 2.70 -39.48 -12.55
C GLY A 9 3.86 -38.71 -11.93
N LYS A 10 4.62 -39.34 -11.04
CA LYS A 10 5.86 -38.77 -10.50
C LYS A 10 6.85 -38.50 -11.64
N ASN A 11 7.52 -37.35 -11.62
CA ASN A 11 8.46 -36.92 -12.67
C ASN A 11 7.86 -36.95 -14.09
N SER A 12 6.53 -36.81 -14.22
CA SER A 12 5.89 -36.79 -15.52
C SER A 12 5.99 -35.41 -16.17
N SER A 13 6.06 -35.40 -17.50
CA SER A 13 6.10 -34.18 -18.30
C SER A 13 4.87 -34.06 -19.20
N LEU A 14 4.37 -32.84 -19.31
CA LEU A 14 3.42 -32.40 -20.32
C LEU A 14 4.10 -31.28 -21.12
N THR A 15 4.12 -31.42 -22.45
CA THR A 15 4.56 -30.35 -23.34
C THR A 15 3.46 -30.06 -24.34
N ALA A 16 3.12 -28.79 -24.46
CA ALA A 16 2.05 -28.29 -25.31
C ALA A 16 2.41 -26.89 -25.84
N ASN A 17 1.75 -26.47 -26.90
CA ASN A 17 1.86 -25.11 -27.42
C ASN A 17 0.53 -24.75 -28.07
N ARG A 18 -0.06 -23.60 -27.69
CA ARG A 18 -1.42 -23.20 -28.09
C ARG A 18 -2.49 -24.25 -27.73
N LEU A 19 -2.30 -24.96 -26.63
CA LEU A 19 -3.29 -25.90 -26.11
C LEU A 19 -4.54 -25.15 -25.68
N THR A 20 -5.70 -25.66 -26.07
CA THR A 20 -6.98 -25.22 -25.53
C THR A 20 -7.58 -26.35 -24.68
N VAL A 21 -7.84 -26.06 -23.41
CA VAL A 21 -8.59 -26.94 -22.52
C VAL A 21 -9.88 -26.23 -22.15
N ASP A 22 -11.01 -26.90 -22.34
CA ASP A 22 -12.34 -26.42 -21.95
C ASP A 22 -13.02 -27.51 -21.14
N VAL A 23 -13.14 -27.31 -19.83
CA VAL A 23 -13.72 -28.30 -18.91
C VAL A 23 -15.03 -27.78 -18.35
N VAL A 24 -16.13 -28.42 -18.77
CA VAL A 24 -17.49 -28.06 -18.34
C VAL A 24 -18.10 -29.16 -17.46
N GLY A 25 -18.35 -28.83 -16.18
CA GLY A 25 -19.04 -29.68 -15.21
C GLY A 25 -20.35 -29.06 -14.72
N GLN A 26 -21.28 -29.88 -14.20
CA GLN A 26 -22.54 -29.35 -13.63
C GLN A 26 -22.35 -28.72 -12.23
N THR A 27 -21.29 -29.09 -11.51
CA THR A 27 -21.09 -28.70 -10.10
C THR A 27 -19.66 -28.27 -9.78
N SER A 28 -18.65 -28.90 -10.36
CA SER A 28 -17.23 -28.54 -10.24
C SER A 28 -16.47 -29.11 -11.43
N ALA A 29 -15.70 -28.27 -12.11
CA ALA A 29 -14.73 -28.71 -13.08
C ALA A 29 -13.45 -27.88 -13.01
N ILE A 30 -12.34 -28.57 -12.80
CA ILE A 30 -11.01 -27.97 -12.76
C ILE A 30 -10.43 -28.02 -14.17
N GLY A 31 -9.77 -26.95 -14.62
CA GLY A 31 -9.11 -26.94 -15.92
C GLY A 31 -7.97 -27.96 -16.00
N ILE A 32 -6.89 -27.71 -15.25
CA ILE A 32 -5.73 -28.61 -15.13
C ILE A 32 -5.40 -28.87 -13.66
N ASN A 33 -5.16 -30.13 -13.32
CA ASN A 33 -4.75 -30.55 -11.98
C ASN A 33 -3.41 -31.32 -12.03
N LEU A 34 -2.34 -30.68 -11.55
CA LEU A 34 -0.97 -31.20 -11.50
C LEU A 34 -0.63 -31.65 -10.08
N ILE A 35 -0.92 -32.92 -9.77
CA ILE A 35 -0.79 -33.49 -8.41
C ILE A 35 0.25 -34.61 -8.29
N GLY A 36 0.99 -34.90 -9.36
CA GLY A 36 2.15 -35.79 -9.26
C GLY A 36 3.33 -35.08 -8.61
N ASP A 37 4.18 -35.81 -7.89
CA ASP A 37 5.44 -35.27 -7.38
C ASP A 37 6.38 -34.87 -8.53
N TYR A 38 6.95 -33.66 -8.45
CA TYR A 38 7.94 -33.16 -9.41
C TYR A 38 7.48 -33.22 -10.87
N THR A 39 6.20 -32.92 -11.12
CA THR A 39 5.69 -32.85 -12.50
C THR A 39 6.18 -31.58 -13.20
N HIS A 40 6.33 -31.66 -14.52
CA HIS A 40 6.73 -30.52 -15.35
C HIS A 40 5.69 -30.31 -16.46
N ALA A 41 5.06 -29.14 -16.49
CA ALA A 41 4.11 -28.76 -17.52
C ALA A 41 4.62 -27.54 -18.28
N ASP A 42 5.06 -27.73 -19.51
CA ASP A 42 5.32 -26.63 -20.43
C ASP A 42 4.12 -26.47 -21.37
N LEU A 43 3.34 -25.42 -21.17
CA LEU A 43 2.16 -25.12 -21.99
C LEU A 43 2.49 -24.19 -23.17
N GLY A 44 3.76 -23.81 -23.34
CA GLY A 44 4.21 -23.00 -24.47
C GLY A 44 3.52 -21.64 -24.55
N THR A 45 3.34 -21.13 -25.78
CA THR A 45 2.81 -19.79 -26.02
C THR A 45 1.36 -19.83 -26.46
N GLY A 46 0.52 -18.94 -25.91
CA GLY A 46 -0.85 -18.75 -26.40
C GLY A 46 -1.80 -19.89 -26.06
N SER A 47 -1.50 -20.69 -25.03
CA SER A 47 -2.43 -21.70 -24.51
C SER A 47 -3.58 -21.04 -23.74
N THR A 48 -4.72 -21.72 -23.64
CA THR A 48 -5.94 -21.22 -23.01
C THR A 48 -6.61 -22.32 -22.21
N ILE A 49 -6.93 -22.03 -20.95
CA ILE A 49 -7.67 -22.92 -20.05
C ILE A 49 -8.98 -22.25 -19.67
N LYS A 50 -10.09 -22.97 -19.90
CA LYS A 50 -11.43 -22.58 -19.50
C LYS A 50 -12.00 -23.63 -18.56
N SER A 51 -12.59 -23.18 -17.46
CA SER A 51 -13.25 -24.04 -16.48
C SER A 51 -14.41 -23.32 -15.79
N ASN A 52 -15.24 -24.06 -15.07
CA ASN A 52 -16.33 -23.45 -14.28
C ASN A 52 -16.11 -23.49 -12.75
N ASP A 53 -14.93 -23.96 -12.32
CA ASP A 53 -14.43 -23.94 -10.95
C ASP A 53 -12.94 -23.50 -11.02
N ASP A 54 -12.01 -24.11 -10.27
CA ASP A 54 -10.60 -23.72 -10.38
C ASP A 54 -10.03 -23.83 -11.81
N GLY A 55 -9.18 -22.88 -12.20
CA GLY A 55 -8.50 -22.90 -13.48
C GLY A 55 -7.38 -23.94 -13.48
N ILE A 56 -6.35 -23.72 -12.66
CA ILE A 56 -5.21 -24.63 -12.52
C ILE A 56 -4.86 -24.84 -11.06
N ILE A 57 -4.62 -26.09 -10.69
CA ILE A 57 -4.03 -26.46 -9.41
C ILE A 57 -2.69 -27.14 -9.67
N ILE A 58 -1.62 -26.66 -9.03
CA ILE A 58 -0.28 -27.25 -9.09
C ILE A 58 0.31 -27.37 -7.69
N GLY A 59 0.98 -28.48 -7.40
CA GLY A 59 1.65 -28.69 -6.12
C GLY A 59 2.81 -29.68 -6.17
N HIS A 60 3.25 -30.15 -4.99
CA HIS A 60 4.24 -31.23 -4.85
C HIS A 60 5.58 -30.97 -5.55
N SER A 61 6.10 -29.74 -5.43
CA SER A 61 7.36 -29.31 -6.05
C SER A 61 7.36 -29.46 -7.58
N SER A 62 6.20 -29.27 -8.20
CA SER A 62 6.01 -29.29 -9.64
C SER A 62 6.28 -27.93 -10.28
N THR A 63 6.43 -27.92 -11.60
CA THR A 63 6.71 -26.71 -12.37
C THR A 63 5.72 -26.52 -13.52
N LEU A 64 5.28 -25.29 -13.74
CA LEU A 64 4.50 -24.91 -14.94
C LEU A 64 5.15 -23.71 -15.62
N THR A 65 5.34 -23.79 -16.94
CA THR A 65 5.80 -22.69 -17.79
C THR A 65 4.79 -22.38 -18.88
N ALA A 66 4.53 -21.10 -19.13
CA ALA A 66 3.71 -20.64 -20.24
C ALA A 66 4.06 -19.19 -20.59
N THR A 67 3.58 -18.68 -21.72
CA THR A 67 3.69 -17.26 -22.10
C THR A 67 2.48 -16.85 -22.95
N GLN A 68 2.02 -15.60 -22.85
CA GLN A 68 0.75 -15.18 -23.46
C GLN A 68 -0.40 -16.14 -23.13
N PHE A 69 -0.40 -16.64 -21.90
CA PHE A 69 -1.28 -17.70 -21.44
C PHE A 69 -2.58 -17.13 -20.92
N THR A 70 -3.71 -17.78 -21.19
CA THR A 70 -5.02 -17.32 -20.71
C THR A 70 -5.66 -18.37 -19.80
N ILE A 71 -6.06 -17.95 -18.60
CA ILE A 71 -6.96 -18.71 -17.72
C ILE A 71 -8.26 -17.92 -17.61
N GLU A 72 -9.38 -18.58 -17.88
CA GLU A 72 -10.73 -18.04 -17.72
C GLU A 72 -11.59 -19.01 -16.91
N ASN A 73 -12.11 -18.59 -15.76
CA ASN A 73 -12.97 -19.43 -14.95
C ASN A 73 -14.13 -18.69 -14.28
N SER A 74 -15.32 -19.30 -14.26
CA SER A 74 -16.54 -18.63 -13.77
C SER A 74 -16.78 -18.75 -12.25
N ASN A 75 -15.89 -19.42 -11.52
CA ASN A 75 -15.93 -19.58 -10.06
C ASN A 75 -14.55 -20.06 -9.57
N GLY A 76 -14.30 -20.14 -8.27
CA GLY A 76 -13.06 -20.71 -7.72
C GLY A 76 -11.83 -19.83 -7.90
N ILE A 77 -10.65 -20.45 -7.96
CA ILE A 77 -9.35 -19.78 -8.07
C ILE A 77 -8.78 -19.97 -9.49
N GLY A 78 -8.31 -18.89 -10.12
CA GLY A 78 -7.68 -18.97 -11.44
C GLY A 78 -6.44 -19.86 -11.45
N LEU A 79 -5.49 -19.59 -10.56
CA LEU A 79 -4.27 -20.38 -10.40
C LEU A 79 -3.94 -20.62 -8.93
N THR A 80 -3.85 -21.88 -8.54
CA THR A 80 -3.47 -22.33 -7.20
C THR A 80 -2.10 -22.99 -7.22
N ILE A 81 -1.14 -22.42 -6.49
CA ILE A 81 0.25 -22.89 -6.37
C ILE A 81 0.50 -23.35 -4.94
N ASN A 82 0.58 -24.66 -4.73
CA ASN A 82 0.73 -25.27 -3.41
C ASN A 82 2.12 -25.83 -3.18
N ASP A 83 2.52 -25.90 -1.91
CA ASP A 83 3.68 -26.63 -1.39
C ASP A 83 5.05 -26.00 -1.70
N TYR A 84 6.02 -26.33 -0.85
CA TYR A 84 7.42 -26.00 -1.08
C TYR A 84 7.92 -26.52 -2.42
N GLY A 85 8.77 -25.74 -3.08
CA GLY A 85 9.43 -26.05 -4.34
C GLY A 85 8.55 -25.94 -5.58
N THR A 86 7.24 -25.73 -5.44
CA THR A 86 6.35 -25.59 -6.61
C THR A 86 6.57 -24.23 -7.25
N SER A 87 6.71 -24.19 -8.58
CA SER A 87 7.05 -22.98 -9.32
C SER A 87 6.17 -22.81 -10.55
N VAL A 88 5.67 -21.61 -10.76
CA VAL A 88 4.95 -21.24 -11.99
C VAL A 88 5.59 -20.01 -12.62
N ASP A 89 5.89 -20.09 -13.90
CA ASP A 89 6.34 -18.95 -14.71
C ASP A 89 5.37 -18.76 -15.88
N LEU A 90 4.62 -17.66 -15.86
CA LEU A 90 3.68 -17.32 -16.94
C LEU A 90 4.29 -16.38 -17.98
N GLY A 91 5.60 -16.13 -17.92
CA GLY A 91 6.32 -15.30 -18.88
C GLY A 91 5.68 -13.92 -19.04
N SER A 92 5.62 -13.44 -20.27
CA SER A 92 5.06 -12.12 -20.61
C SER A 92 3.66 -12.18 -21.22
N GLY A 93 2.80 -11.22 -20.88
CA GLY A 93 1.54 -10.96 -21.57
C GLY A 93 0.44 -11.98 -21.26
N SER A 94 0.55 -12.68 -20.13
CA SER A 94 -0.45 -13.65 -19.69
C SER A 94 -1.66 -12.97 -19.03
N LYS A 95 -2.79 -13.65 -19.02
CA LYS A 95 -4.07 -13.15 -18.51
C LYS A 95 -4.77 -14.20 -17.64
N ILE A 96 -5.28 -13.76 -16.50
CA ILE A 96 -6.14 -14.56 -15.62
C ILE A 96 -7.42 -13.77 -15.39
N THR A 97 -8.56 -14.34 -15.75
CA THR A 97 -9.88 -13.75 -15.50
C THR A 97 -10.74 -14.73 -14.73
N THR A 98 -11.34 -14.28 -13.64
CA THR A 98 -12.23 -15.12 -12.84
C THR A 98 -13.41 -14.36 -12.24
N ASP A 99 -14.59 -14.98 -12.25
CA ASP A 99 -15.77 -14.53 -11.50
C ASP A 99 -15.85 -15.21 -10.11
N GLY A 100 -14.71 -15.73 -9.64
CA GLY A 100 -14.56 -16.50 -8.42
C GLY A 100 -13.92 -15.73 -7.26
N SER A 101 -13.12 -16.45 -6.47
CA SER A 101 -12.60 -15.96 -5.19
C SER A 101 -11.18 -15.42 -5.26
N THR A 102 -10.33 -15.87 -6.18
CA THR A 102 -8.95 -15.39 -6.25
C THR A 102 -8.35 -15.58 -7.65
N GLY A 103 -7.61 -14.60 -8.14
CA GLY A 103 -6.85 -14.73 -9.39
C GLY A 103 -5.71 -15.72 -9.24
N VAL A 104 -4.76 -15.41 -8.35
CA VAL A 104 -3.63 -16.29 -8.00
C VAL A 104 -3.57 -16.53 -6.50
N TYR A 105 -3.63 -17.78 -6.08
CA TYR A 105 -3.27 -18.21 -4.74
C TYR A 105 -1.91 -18.90 -4.77
N ILE A 106 -1.02 -18.54 -3.84
CA ILE A 106 0.27 -19.21 -3.67
C ILE A 106 0.58 -19.46 -2.20
N GLY A 107 0.95 -20.70 -1.87
CA GLY A 107 1.34 -21.07 -0.52
C GLY A 107 2.33 -22.23 -0.42
N GLY A 108 3.57 -21.91 -0.02
CA GLY A 108 4.58 -22.87 0.43
C GLY A 108 4.33 -23.39 1.85
N LEU A 109 3.13 -23.92 2.11
CA LEU A 109 2.68 -24.29 3.46
C LEU A 109 2.91 -25.77 3.81
N ASN A 110 2.97 -26.66 2.81
CA ASN A 110 3.18 -28.09 3.01
C ASN A 110 4.30 -28.62 2.10
N GLY A 111 4.61 -29.92 2.21
CA GLY A 111 5.71 -30.56 1.47
C GLY A 111 7.06 -30.41 2.16
N ASN A 112 8.14 -30.65 1.41
CA ASN A 112 9.51 -30.62 1.94
C ASN A 112 10.14 -29.22 1.82
N ASN A 113 10.39 -28.57 2.96
CA ASN A 113 10.98 -27.23 3.00
C ASN A 113 12.38 -27.13 2.35
N ALA A 114 13.11 -28.25 2.24
CA ALA A 114 14.40 -28.30 1.55
C ALA A 114 14.29 -27.99 0.04
N ASN A 115 13.08 -28.11 -0.53
CA ASN A 115 12.82 -27.77 -1.93
C ASN A 115 12.69 -26.25 -2.14
N GLY A 116 12.72 -25.45 -1.07
CA GLY A 116 12.64 -24.00 -1.10
C GLY A 116 11.21 -23.48 -1.21
N ALA A 117 11.06 -22.15 -1.16
CA ALA A 117 9.75 -21.49 -1.23
C ALA A 117 8.96 -21.81 -2.52
N ALA A 118 7.63 -21.73 -2.43
CA ALA A 118 6.77 -21.71 -3.62
C ALA A 118 7.04 -20.43 -4.43
N ARG A 119 6.99 -20.50 -5.76
CA ARG A 119 7.35 -19.39 -6.64
C ARG A 119 6.29 -19.11 -7.71
N PHE A 120 6.05 -17.82 -7.95
CA PHE A 120 5.25 -17.35 -9.07
C PHE A 120 5.96 -16.19 -9.77
N THR A 121 6.16 -16.30 -11.08
CA THR A 121 6.80 -15.28 -11.89
C THR A 121 5.94 -14.94 -13.11
N ALA A 122 5.81 -13.65 -13.40
CA ALA A 122 5.19 -13.15 -14.61
C ALA A 122 5.66 -11.72 -14.90
N THR A 123 5.41 -11.22 -16.11
CA THR A 123 5.61 -9.81 -16.50
C THR A 123 4.47 -9.43 -17.44
N ASP A 124 4.03 -8.17 -17.42
CA ASP A 124 2.88 -7.73 -18.23
C ASP A 124 1.65 -8.65 -18.00
N LEU A 125 1.48 -9.10 -16.76
CA LEU A 125 0.39 -9.99 -16.36
C LEU A 125 -0.88 -9.17 -16.17
N THR A 126 -1.99 -9.60 -16.73
CA THR A 126 -3.31 -9.04 -16.42
C THR A 126 -4.10 -10.00 -15.55
N ILE A 127 -4.51 -9.54 -14.36
CA ILE A 127 -5.45 -10.25 -13.48
C ILE A 127 -6.75 -9.43 -13.40
N ASP A 128 -7.89 -10.07 -13.62
CA ASP A 128 -9.21 -9.47 -13.51
C ASP A 128 -10.15 -10.41 -12.74
N VAL A 129 -10.52 -10.03 -11.52
CA VAL A 129 -11.22 -10.89 -10.56
C VAL A 129 -12.48 -10.19 -10.07
N GLN A 130 -13.62 -10.87 -10.13
CA GLN A 130 -14.88 -10.38 -9.61
C GLN A 130 -15.46 -11.36 -8.58
N GLY A 131 -15.87 -10.86 -7.41
CA GLY A 131 -16.50 -11.69 -6.38
C GLY A 131 -16.37 -11.12 -4.96
N TYR A 132 -17.12 -11.68 -4.01
CA TYR A 132 -16.94 -11.37 -2.59
C TYR A 132 -15.63 -11.99 -2.08
N SER A 133 -14.81 -11.20 -1.38
CA SER A 133 -13.44 -11.59 -0.97
C SER A 133 -12.56 -12.02 -2.15
N ALA A 134 -12.78 -11.44 -3.33
CA ALA A 134 -12.06 -11.70 -4.56
C ALA A 134 -10.64 -11.13 -4.54
N MET A 135 -9.64 -11.93 -4.16
CA MET A 135 -8.26 -11.46 -4.12
C MET A 135 -7.63 -11.48 -5.51
N GLY A 136 -6.91 -10.43 -5.90
CA GLY A 136 -6.14 -10.46 -7.14
C GLY A 136 -5.02 -11.50 -7.01
N ILE A 137 -4.18 -11.32 -5.99
CA ILE A 137 -3.16 -12.29 -5.59
C ILE A 137 -3.20 -12.46 -4.06
N ASN A 138 -3.31 -13.72 -3.62
CA ASN A 138 -3.22 -14.14 -2.24
C ASN A 138 -1.91 -14.89 -2.01
N VAL A 139 -0.96 -14.25 -1.33
CA VAL A 139 0.38 -14.78 -1.06
C VAL A 139 0.48 -15.24 0.38
N GLN A 140 0.69 -16.52 0.60
CA GLN A 140 0.90 -17.10 1.92
C GLN A 140 2.39 -17.14 2.29
N LYS A 141 2.69 -17.46 3.56
CA LYS A 141 4.07 -17.62 4.05
C LYS A 141 4.87 -18.60 3.19
N ASN A 142 6.20 -18.41 3.17
CA ASN A 142 7.15 -19.21 2.39
C ASN A 142 6.87 -19.23 0.89
N SER A 143 6.39 -18.10 0.38
CA SER A 143 6.10 -17.90 -1.04
C SER A 143 6.82 -16.66 -1.55
N VAL A 144 7.26 -16.70 -2.79
CA VAL A 144 7.92 -15.60 -3.49
C VAL A 144 7.18 -15.34 -4.79
N VAL A 145 6.74 -14.10 -4.98
CA VAL A 145 6.06 -13.64 -6.18
C VAL A 145 6.90 -12.55 -6.84
N ASP A 146 7.16 -12.69 -8.13
CA ASP A 146 7.79 -11.66 -8.95
C ASP A 146 6.88 -11.31 -10.14
N LEU A 147 6.27 -10.13 -10.10
CA LEU A 147 5.38 -9.62 -11.16
C LEU A 147 6.12 -8.82 -12.23
N GLY A 148 7.45 -8.75 -12.14
CA GLY A 148 8.30 -8.09 -13.13
C GLY A 148 7.91 -6.63 -13.34
N THR A 149 7.54 -6.28 -14.57
CA THR A 149 7.12 -4.93 -14.97
C THR A 149 5.73 -4.93 -15.59
N ASN A 150 5.00 -3.82 -15.48
CA ASN A 150 3.74 -3.54 -16.20
C ASN A 150 2.58 -4.51 -15.91
N SER A 151 2.64 -5.26 -14.81
CA SER A 151 1.51 -6.11 -14.42
C SER A 151 0.34 -5.26 -13.93
N THR A 152 -0.88 -5.71 -14.20
CA THR A 152 -2.13 -5.06 -13.82
C THR A 152 -3.01 -6.03 -13.04
N ILE A 153 -3.52 -5.58 -11.89
CA ILE A 153 -4.46 -6.33 -11.06
C ILE A 153 -5.73 -5.52 -10.91
N LYS A 154 -6.86 -6.11 -11.30
CA LYS A 154 -8.19 -5.54 -11.10
C LYS A 154 -9.01 -6.47 -10.23
N THR A 155 -9.61 -5.93 -9.19
CA THR A 155 -10.51 -6.69 -8.32
C THR A 155 -11.80 -5.92 -8.06
N ASN A 156 -12.92 -6.63 -8.12
CA ASN A 156 -14.24 -6.07 -7.89
C ASN A 156 -15.07 -6.92 -6.92
N GLY A 157 -15.41 -6.33 -5.78
CA GLY A 157 -16.32 -6.88 -4.78
C GLY A 157 -15.92 -6.50 -3.35
N ASP A 158 -16.81 -6.73 -2.39
CA ASP A 158 -16.51 -6.41 -1.00
C ASP A 158 -15.40 -7.33 -0.47
N ASN A 159 -14.46 -6.75 0.29
CA ASN A 159 -13.24 -7.40 0.77
C ASN A 159 -12.31 -7.93 -0.34
N ALA A 160 -12.46 -7.47 -1.60
CA ALA A 160 -11.69 -7.94 -2.75
C ALA A 160 -10.32 -7.23 -2.86
N HIS A 161 -9.33 -7.62 -2.06
CA HIS A 161 -8.02 -6.96 -2.09
C HIS A 161 -7.26 -7.21 -3.39
N GLY A 162 -6.55 -6.20 -3.91
CA GLY A 162 -5.69 -6.38 -5.09
C GLY A 162 -4.54 -7.35 -4.80
N LEU A 163 -3.76 -7.05 -3.76
CA LEU A 163 -2.71 -7.93 -3.24
C LEU A 163 -2.88 -8.13 -1.74
N TRP A 164 -2.98 -9.39 -1.31
CA TRP A 164 -2.97 -9.77 0.10
C TRP A 164 -1.77 -10.69 0.38
N SER A 165 -0.80 -10.24 1.17
CA SER A 165 0.48 -10.95 1.34
C SER A 165 0.86 -11.26 2.79
N PHE A 166 1.38 -12.48 2.97
CA PHE A 166 2.16 -12.97 4.11
C PHE A 166 3.57 -13.43 3.66
N GLY A 167 3.93 -13.23 2.39
CA GLY A 167 5.15 -13.72 1.76
C GLY A 167 6.02 -12.59 1.20
N GLN A 168 6.80 -12.89 0.17
CA GLN A 168 7.67 -11.94 -0.51
C GLN A 168 7.08 -11.60 -1.88
N VAL A 169 6.99 -10.30 -2.21
CA VAL A 169 6.47 -9.84 -3.50
C VAL A 169 7.38 -8.76 -4.08
N SER A 170 7.72 -8.86 -5.37
CA SER A 170 8.39 -7.81 -6.15
C SER A 170 7.57 -7.41 -7.37
N ALA A 171 7.52 -6.11 -7.66
CA ALA A 171 6.93 -5.59 -8.89
C ALA A 171 7.50 -4.21 -9.24
N ASN A 172 7.44 -3.82 -10.50
CA ASN A 172 7.70 -2.47 -11.01
C ASN A 172 6.58 -2.09 -11.99
N ALA A 173 6.30 -0.79 -12.13
CA ALA A 173 5.21 -0.29 -12.96
C ALA A 173 3.89 -1.07 -12.73
N LEU A 174 3.60 -1.39 -11.47
CA LEU A 174 2.47 -2.20 -11.08
C LEU A 174 1.21 -1.32 -11.05
N THR A 175 0.17 -1.72 -11.76
CA THR A 175 -1.15 -1.10 -11.63
C THR A 175 -2.08 -2.00 -10.80
N VAL A 176 -2.67 -1.45 -9.75
CA VAL A 176 -3.70 -2.14 -8.96
C VAL A 176 -4.94 -1.24 -8.89
N ASP A 177 -6.09 -1.76 -9.31
CA ASP A 177 -7.36 -1.04 -9.27
C ASP A 177 -8.42 -1.90 -8.58
N VAL A 178 -8.95 -1.40 -7.47
CA VAL A 178 -9.82 -2.15 -6.57
C VAL A 178 -11.13 -1.42 -6.34
N THR A 179 -12.24 -2.12 -6.55
CA THR A 179 -13.59 -1.64 -6.26
C THR A 179 -14.30 -2.54 -5.26
N GLY A 180 -14.96 -1.95 -4.26
CA GLY A 180 -15.75 -2.66 -3.25
C GLY A 180 -15.45 -2.21 -1.82
N ALA A 181 -16.37 -2.47 -0.90
CA ALA A 181 -16.21 -2.07 0.49
C ALA A 181 -15.09 -2.87 1.16
N ALA A 182 -14.30 -2.21 2.03
CA ALA A 182 -13.17 -2.82 2.74
C ALA A 182 -12.10 -3.48 1.83
N ALA A 183 -12.07 -3.12 0.55
CA ALA A 183 -11.19 -3.72 -0.45
C ALA A 183 -9.92 -2.88 -0.62
N ASN A 184 -8.88 -3.19 0.16
CA ASN A 184 -7.58 -2.52 0.07
C ASN A 184 -6.85 -2.82 -1.25
N GLY A 185 -6.09 -1.84 -1.77
CA GLY A 185 -5.21 -2.04 -2.93
C GLY A 185 -4.13 -3.08 -2.64
N VAL A 186 -3.28 -2.80 -1.65
CA VAL A 186 -2.23 -3.71 -1.17
C VAL A 186 -2.29 -3.83 0.35
N GLU A 187 -2.43 -5.06 0.84
CA GLU A 187 -2.35 -5.38 2.27
C GLU A 187 -1.29 -6.44 2.55
N VAL A 188 -0.35 -6.10 3.43
CA VAL A 188 0.72 -6.99 3.89
C VAL A 188 0.52 -7.28 5.37
N ARG A 189 0.33 -8.57 5.69
CA ARG A 189 0.18 -9.09 7.05
C ARG A 189 1.39 -9.90 7.52
N GLY A 190 2.40 -10.03 6.68
CA GLY A 190 3.71 -10.57 7.01
C GLY A 190 4.61 -10.60 5.79
N GLY A 191 5.92 -10.63 6.01
CA GLY A 191 6.89 -10.62 4.93
C GLY A 191 7.08 -9.23 4.32
N THR A 192 7.56 -9.17 3.08
CA THR A 192 7.96 -7.92 2.43
C THR A 192 7.42 -7.83 1.02
N THR A 193 6.71 -6.75 0.74
CA THR A 193 6.29 -6.38 -0.61
C THR A 193 7.10 -5.17 -1.07
N THR A 194 7.83 -5.32 -2.17
CA THR A 194 8.63 -4.25 -2.78
C THR A 194 8.05 -3.89 -4.15
N ILE A 195 7.56 -2.67 -4.28
CA ILE A 195 6.96 -2.13 -5.49
C ILE A 195 7.77 -0.91 -5.91
N GLY A 196 8.38 -0.99 -7.09
CA GLY A 196 9.26 0.04 -7.61
C GLY A 196 8.52 1.13 -8.39
N ALA A 197 9.26 1.79 -9.28
CA ALA A 197 8.83 3.02 -9.92
C ALA A 197 7.67 2.84 -10.90
N ASP A 198 6.99 3.95 -11.19
CA ASP A 198 5.85 4.04 -12.10
C ASP A 198 4.64 3.19 -11.68
N SER A 199 4.51 2.89 -10.38
CA SER A 199 3.44 2.04 -9.86
C SER A 199 2.25 2.86 -9.36
N HIS A 200 1.04 2.38 -9.64
CA HIS A 200 -0.22 3.09 -9.40
C HIS A 200 -1.20 2.19 -8.66
N ILE A 201 -1.56 2.57 -7.43
CA ILE A 201 -2.48 1.81 -6.58
C ILE A 201 -3.75 2.63 -6.36
N SER A 202 -4.91 2.09 -6.73
CA SER A 202 -6.22 2.71 -6.57
C SER A 202 -7.15 1.80 -5.79
N SER A 203 -7.81 2.34 -4.78
CA SER A 203 -8.92 1.68 -4.09
C SER A 203 -10.10 2.64 -3.94
N ALA A 204 -11.27 2.25 -4.43
CA ALA A 204 -12.46 3.10 -4.43
C ALA A 204 -13.07 3.32 -3.03
N GLN A 205 -12.97 2.33 -2.12
CA GLN A 205 -13.58 2.38 -0.79
C GLN A 205 -12.74 1.74 0.33
N GLY A 206 -11.60 1.13 -0.01
CA GLY A 206 -10.61 0.60 0.93
C GLY A 206 -9.38 1.51 1.01
N GLY A 207 -8.35 1.07 1.73
CA GLY A 207 -7.08 1.76 1.78
C GLY A 207 -6.20 1.49 0.57
N GLY A 208 -5.22 2.38 0.33
CA GLY A 208 -4.21 2.16 -0.72
C GLY A 208 -3.19 1.10 -0.31
N LEU A 209 -2.33 1.44 0.65
CA LEU A 209 -1.29 0.56 1.20
C LEU A 209 -1.53 0.29 2.68
N VAL A 210 -1.47 -0.99 3.09
CA VAL A 210 -1.76 -1.39 4.46
C VAL A 210 -0.75 -2.39 4.97
N THR A 211 -0.17 -2.12 6.13
CA THR A 211 0.60 -3.10 6.90
C THR A 211 -0.05 -3.29 8.27
N SER A 212 -0.51 -4.50 8.56
CA SER A 212 -1.36 -4.79 9.73
C SER A 212 -0.99 -6.06 10.50
N GLY A 213 0.02 -6.80 10.05
CA GLY A 213 0.47 -8.03 10.72
C GLY A 213 1.85 -7.91 11.36
N SER A 214 2.39 -9.05 11.80
CA SER A 214 3.74 -9.13 12.38
C SER A 214 4.79 -9.19 11.28
N ASP A 215 5.84 -8.38 11.39
CA ASP A 215 6.99 -8.35 10.46
C ASP A 215 6.53 -8.08 9.01
N ALA A 216 5.56 -7.17 8.88
CA ALA A 216 4.98 -6.76 7.61
C ALA A 216 5.64 -5.47 7.12
N THR A 217 6.25 -5.52 5.94
CA THR A 217 6.91 -4.36 5.33
C THR A 217 6.39 -4.12 3.91
N ILE A 218 6.07 -2.86 3.60
CA ILE A 218 5.89 -2.39 2.23
C ILE A 218 7.02 -1.42 1.91
N ASN A 219 7.75 -1.67 0.81
CA ASN A 219 8.65 -0.71 0.19
C ASN A 219 8.00 -0.24 -1.12
N PHE A 220 7.64 1.04 -1.22
CA PHE A 220 6.91 1.60 -2.35
C PHE A 220 7.68 2.81 -2.91
N SER A 221 8.63 2.55 -3.80
CA SER A 221 9.68 3.50 -4.17
C SER A 221 9.64 3.86 -5.65
N GLY A 222 9.22 5.09 -5.93
CA GLY A 222 9.33 5.74 -7.23
C GLY A 222 10.69 6.40 -7.45
N THR A 223 10.88 6.92 -8.66
CA THR A 223 11.96 7.86 -8.96
C THR A 223 11.41 9.27 -9.16
N ALA A 224 12.27 10.28 -9.17
CA ALA A 224 11.85 11.65 -9.46
C ALA A 224 11.19 11.79 -10.85
N ALA A 225 11.60 10.95 -11.82
CA ALA A 225 11.06 10.95 -13.18
C ALA A 225 9.81 10.07 -13.34
N GLN A 226 9.71 9.00 -12.55
CA GLN A 226 8.62 8.02 -12.57
C GLN A 226 8.12 7.85 -11.14
N ARG A 227 7.31 8.82 -10.72
CA ARG A 227 6.69 8.85 -9.40
C ARG A 227 5.64 7.75 -9.31
N ASN A 228 5.47 7.21 -8.12
CA ASN A 228 4.36 6.31 -7.86
C ASN A 228 3.11 7.10 -7.46
N SER A 229 1.92 6.51 -7.60
CA SER A 229 0.69 7.13 -7.12
C SER A 229 -0.17 6.20 -6.27
N ILE A 230 -0.87 6.79 -5.31
CA ILE A 230 -1.89 6.14 -4.50
C ILE A 230 -3.16 6.98 -4.56
N PHE A 231 -4.28 6.37 -4.96
CA PHE A 231 -5.62 6.91 -4.76
C PHE A 231 -6.37 6.04 -3.75
N SER A 232 -6.97 6.67 -2.75
CA SER A 232 -7.80 5.98 -1.76
C SER A 232 -9.09 6.75 -1.52
N GLY A 233 -10.20 6.11 -1.88
CA GLY A 233 -11.54 6.52 -1.48
C GLY A 233 -11.98 5.95 -0.14
N GLY A 234 -11.10 5.22 0.56
CA GLY A 234 -11.36 4.66 1.89
C GLY A 234 -10.73 5.47 3.03
N SER A 235 -10.46 4.79 4.14
CA SER A 235 -10.02 5.43 5.38
C SER A 235 -8.59 5.98 5.33
N TYR A 236 -7.72 5.48 4.43
CA TYR A 236 -6.33 5.89 4.39
C TYR A 236 -5.62 5.67 3.05
N GLY A 237 -4.66 6.54 2.72
CA GLY A 237 -3.75 6.37 1.58
C GLY A 237 -2.72 5.27 1.88
N ALA A 238 -1.91 5.46 2.92
CA ALA A 238 -0.98 4.46 3.44
C ALA A 238 -1.08 4.33 4.96
N SER A 239 -1.01 3.10 5.48
CA SER A 239 -1.15 2.84 6.91
C SER A 239 -0.23 1.73 7.45
N ALA A 240 0.33 1.97 8.63
CA ALA A 240 1.12 1.02 9.41
C ALA A 240 0.49 0.84 10.80
N GLN A 241 -0.05 -0.35 11.07
CA GLN A 241 -1.07 -0.55 12.10
C GLN A 241 -0.65 -1.38 13.32
N THR A 242 0.58 -1.89 13.34
CA THR A 242 1.13 -2.71 14.44
C THR A 242 2.57 -2.33 14.72
N ALA A 243 3.13 -2.80 15.85
CA ALA A 243 4.45 -2.40 16.31
C ALA A 243 5.61 -2.79 15.37
N THR A 244 5.39 -3.78 14.50
CA THR A 244 6.36 -4.22 13.50
C THR A 244 5.92 -3.96 12.06
N ALA A 245 4.80 -3.25 11.88
CA ALA A 245 4.34 -2.79 10.58
C ALA A 245 5.18 -1.61 10.09
N VAL A 246 5.71 -1.72 8.88
CA VAL A 246 6.58 -0.71 8.26
C VAL A 246 6.10 -0.38 6.85
N VAL A 247 5.95 0.91 6.55
CA VAL A 247 5.77 1.40 5.19
C VAL A 247 6.90 2.37 4.86
N ASN A 248 7.67 2.09 3.81
CA ASN A 248 8.71 2.96 3.29
C ASN A 248 8.29 3.46 1.91
N MET A 249 8.28 4.78 1.72
CA MET A 249 7.85 5.40 0.46
C MET A 249 8.88 6.38 -0.06
N GLN A 250 9.01 6.43 -1.38
CA GLN A 250 9.84 7.43 -2.04
C GLN A 250 9.18 7.90 -3.33
N ASN A 251 9.22 9.20 -3.60
CA ASN A 251 8.70 9.80 -4.84
C ASN A 251 7.26 9.39 -5.14
N THR A 252 6.36 9.61 -4.16
CA THR A 252 4.97 9.13 -4.24
C THR A 252 3.97 10.26 -4.09
N ASP A 253 2.96 10.25 -4.96
CA ASP A 253 1.78 11.12 -4.91
C ASP A 253 0.60 10.37 -4.29
N ILE A 254 0.00 10.94 -3.26
CA ILE A 254 -1.07 10.31 -2.48
C ILE A 254 -2.29 11.21 -2.52
N THR A 255 -3.42 10.68 -2.99
CA THR A 255 -4.71 11.36 -2.98
C THR A 255 -5.69 10.59 -2.10
N VAL A 256 -6.32 11.28 -1.15
CA VAL A 256 -7.38 10.72 -0.30
C VAL A 256 -8.66 11.51 -0.45
N ASP A 257 -9.74 10.82 -0.84
CA ASP A 257 -11.07 11.41 -0.98
C ASP A 257 -12.17 10.42 -0.61
N ARG A 258 -12.68 10.54 0.61
CA ARG A 258 -13.79 9.73 1.11
C ARG A 258 -15.11 10.50 1.10
N ASN A 259 -15.30 11.38 0.12
CA ASN A 259 -16.54 12.13 -0.11
C ASN A 259 -17.04 12.86 1.16
N GLY A 260 -16.16 13.61 1.81
CA GLY A 260 -16.49 14.37 3.04
C GLY A 260 -16.34 13.58 4.35
N SER A 261 -16.17 12.26 4.29
CA SER A 261 -15.89 11.44 5.48
C SER A 261 -14.40 11.48 5.84
N LEU A 262 -14.08 11.10 7.08
CA LEU A 262 -12.69 11.05 7.53
C LEU A 262 -11.86 10.06 6.70
N ALA A 263 -10.77 10.58 6.14
CA ALA A 263 -9.70 9.84 5.47
C ALA A 263 -8.35 10.39 5.93
N LEU A 264 -7.30 9.56 5.91
CA LEU A 264 -5.96 9.91 6.37
C LEU A 264 -4.95 9.64 5.25
N GLY A 265 -4.20 10.64 4.77
CA GLY A 265 -3.16 10.42 3.77
C GLY A 265 -2.16 9.37 4.24
N LEU A 266 -1.53 9.63 5.39
CA LEU A 266 -0.70 8.69 6.13
C LEU A 266 -1.30 8.42 7.51
N TRP A 267 -1.35 7.15 7.92
CA TRP A 267 -1.82 6.78 9.26
C TRP A 267 -0.94 5.72 9.92
N ALA A 268 -0.19 6.13 10.94
CA ALA A 268 0.57 5.22 11.78
C ALA A 268 -0.11 5.05 13.14
N LEU A 269 -0.19 3.81 13.62
CA LEU A 269 -0.73 3.46 14.92
C LEU A 269 -0.10 2.20 15.52
N SER A 270 -0.25 2.05 16.83
CA SER A 270 0.11 0.87 17.62
C SER A 270 1.57 0.47 17.50
N GLY A 271 2.47 1.46 17.47
CA GLY A 271 3.90 1.26 17.24
C GLY A 271 4.32 1.22 15.76
N GLY A 272 3.38 1.33 14.82
CA GLY A 272 3.65 1.31 13.38
C GLY A 272 4.55 2.45 12.93
N ARG A 273 5.30 2.18 11.85
CA ARG A 273 6.33 3.09 11.35
C ARG A 273 6.12 3.39 9.87
N ILE A 274 6.14 4.68 9.53
CA ILE A 274 6.14 5.13 8.14
C ILE A 274 7.38 5.99 7.90
N THR A 275 8.14 5.67 6.86
CA THR A 275 9.22 6.54 6.35
C THR A 275 8.88 7.03 4.95
N GLY A 276 9.22 8.28 4.66
CA GLY A 276 8.89 8.93 3.39
C GLY A 276 10.00 9.84 2.90
N ASP A 277 10.25 9.80 1.60
CA ASP A 277 11.13 10.74 0.89
C ASP A 277 10.41 11.31 -0.34
N SER A 278 10.39 12.63 -0.49
CA SER A 278 9.83 13.28 -1.69
C SER A 278 8.34 12.96 -1.93
N LEU A 279 7.47 13.25 -0.95
CA LEU A 279 6.04 12.90 -0.97
C LEU A 279 5.14 14.10 -1.32
N ALA A 280 4.05 13.84 -2.04
CA ALA A 280 2.93 14.78 -2.17
C ALA A 280 1.64 14.14 -1.66
N ILE A 281 0.89 14.84 -0.82
CA ILE A 281 -0.36 14.36 -0.22
C ILE A 281 -1.45 15.39 -0.51
N THR A 282 -2.51 14.96 -1.20
CA THR A 282 -3.70 15.77 -1.46
C THR A 282 -4.87 15.19 -0.68
N GLY A 283 -5.47 16.01 0.19
CA GLY A 283 -6.62 15.61 1.01
C GLY A 283 -7.87 16.40 0.63
N ALA A 284 -8.93 15.68 0.23
CA ALA A 284 -10.25 16.27 0.01
C ALA A 284 -10.89 16.75 1.32
N ALA A 285 -12.08 17.35 1.22
CA ALA A 285 -12.81 17.82 2.39
C ALA A 285 -13.05 16.69 3.41
N GLY A 286 -12.76 16.97 4.69
CA GLY A 286 -12.89 15.99 5.78
C GLY A 286 -11.67 15.09 5.99
N ALA A 287 -10.71 15.09 5.05
CA ALA A 287 -9.48 14.34 5.19
C ALA A 287 -8.49 14.99 6.17
N ARG A 288 -7.47 14.22 6.55
CA ARG A 288 -6.25 14.68 7.22
C ARG A 288 -5.05 14.22 6.41
N GLY A 289 -3.99 15.01 6.39
CA GLY A 289 -2.77 14.67 5.65
C GLY A 289 -2.01 13.53 6.32
N ILE A 290 -1.40 13.80 7.48
CA ILE A 290 -0.54 12.87 8.22
C ILE A 290 -1.07 12.73 9.64
N TYR A 291 -1.23 11.49 10.10
CA TYR A 291 -1.77 11.19 11.42
C TYR A 291 -1.00 10.08 12.14
N ALA A 292 -0.57 10.36 13.37
CA ALA A 292 0.13 9.39 14.22
C ALA A 292 -0.50 9.29 15.62
N MET A 293 -0.77 8.05 16.05
CA MET A 293 -1.37 7.75 17.36
C MET A 293 -0.74 6.50 17.99
N THR A 294 -1.02 6.24 19.27
CA THR A 294 -0.65 4.99 19.96
C THR A 294 0.82 4.51 19.75
N ASN A 295 1.81 5.30 20.18
CA ASN A 295 3.26 5.00 20.11
C ASN A 295 3.83 4.85 18.68
N SER A 296 3.19 5.44 17.68
CA SER A 296 3.63 5.32 16.28
C SER A 296 4.63 6.39 15.86
N GLN A 297 5.23 6.18 14.68
CA GLN A 297 6.36 6.99 14.21
C GLN A 297 6.21 7.27 12.71
N ILE A 298 6.35 8.54 12.33
CA ILE A 298 6.39 8.96 10.93
C ILE A 298 7.63 9.84 10.74
N ASP A 299 8.53 9.46 9.85
CA ASP A 299 9.77 10.19 9.57
C ASP A 299 9.83 10.54 8.06
N LEU A 300 9.85 11.83 7.73
CA LEU A 300 9.75 12.35 6.37
C LEU A 300 10.95 13.23 6.01
N THR A 301 11.43 13.09 4.78
CA THR A 301 12.63 13.79 4.27
C THR A 301 12.42 14.37 2.87
N SER A 302 13.31 15.29 2.49
CA SER A 302 13.33 15.94 1.17
C SER A 302 12.07 16.77 0.91
N ASP A 303 11.53 16.76 -0.32
CA ASP A 303 10.35 17.56 -0.66
C ASP A 303 9.08 16.95 -0.05
N LEU A 304 8.31 17.75 0.68
CA LEU A 304 7.02 17.36 1.24
C LEU A 304 5.95 18.35 0.82
N VAL A 305 4.97 17.90 0.05
CA VAL A 305 3.79 18.70 -0.30
C VAL A 305 2.58 18.11 0.42
N ILE A 306 1.85 18.94 1.14
CA ILE A 306 0.56 18.57 1.74
C ILE A 306 -0.43 19.65 1.35
N ASP A 307 -1.42 19.27 0.54
CA ASP A 307 -2.49 20.15 0.11
C ASP A 307 -3.84 19.65 0.65
N MET A 308 -4.32 20.29 1.70
CA MET A 308 -5.64 20.03 2.26
C MET A 308 -6.67 20.96 1.62
N SER A 309 -7.93 20.56 1.57
CA SER A 309 -8.98 21.39 0.94
C SER A 309 -9.13 22.80 1.52
N THR A 310 -8.73 23.01 2.79
CA THR A 310 -8.59 24.35 3.39
C THR A 310 -7.39 24.43 4.35
N PRO A 311 -6.83 25.63 4.60
CA PRO A 311 -5.76 25.82 5.59
C PRO A 311 -6.12 25.41 7.03
N ASP A 312 -7.41 25.34 7.36
CA ASP A 312 -7.91 24.99 8.70
C ASP A 312 -8.00 23.46 8.92
N GLN A 313 -7.91 22.66 7.85
CA GLN A 313 -7.88 21.21 7.97
C GLN A 313 -6.54 20.70 8.47
N MET A 314 -6.54 19.53 9.11
CA MET A 314 -5.34 18.96 9.72
C MET A 314 -4.41 18.41 8.63
N ALA A 315 -3.34 19.13 8.33
CA ALA A 315 -2.27 18.64 7.47
C ALA A 315 -1.40 17.61 8.20
N ILE A 316 -1.02 17.89 9.45
CA ILE A 316 -0.16 17.02 10.26
C ILE A 316 -0.70 17.01 11.67
N ALA A 317 -0.95 15.84 12.25
CA ALA A 317 -1.38 15.76 13.63
C ALA A 317 -0.94 14.49 14.36
N THR A 318 -0.75 14.65 15.66
CA THR A 318 -0.61 13.55 16.62
C THR A 318 -1.79 13.51 17.58
N GLN A 319 -2.07 12.34 18.13
CA GLN A 319 -3.10 12.12 19.16
C GLN A 319 -2.50 11.38 20.36
N HIS A 320 -2.95 11.80 21.55
CA HIS A 320 -2.81 11.07 22.81
C HIS A 320 -3.88 9.99 22.93
N ASP A 321 -3.45 8.82 23.39
CA ASP A 321 -4.31 7.70 23.72
C ASP A 321 -3.87 7.10 25.06
N ASP A 322 -4.80 7.01 26.01
CA ASP A 322 -4.52 6.48 27.35
C ASP A 322 -3.97 5.05 27.27
N GLY A 323 -2.91 4.78 28.04
CA GLY A 323 -2.23 3.49 28.05
C GLY A 323 -1.18 3.30 26.96
N TYR A 324 -1.02 4.26 26.04
CA TYR A 324 0.02 4.22 25.02
C TYR A 324 1.08 5.30 25.23
N ALA A 325 2.31 5.01 24.80
CA ALA A 325 3.35 6.01 24.74
C ALA A 325 3.06 7.04 23.63
N ALA A 326 3.63 8.22 23.79
CA ALA A 326 3.51 9.34 22.85
C ALA A 326 4.04 8.97 21.45
N SER A 327 3.29 9.36 20.42
CA SER A 327 3.72 9.18 19.02
C SER A 327 4.66 10.30 18.58
N ARG A 328 5.35 10.12 17.44
CA ARG A 328 6.14 11.20 16.84
C ARG A 328 5.94 11.34 15.34
N ILE A 329 6.06 12.57 14.84
CA ILE A 329 6.18 12.91 13.44
C ILE A 329 7.39 13.83 13.27
N ASN A 330 8.36 13.42 12.46
CA ASN A 330 9.49 14.26 12.06
C ASN A 330 9.38 14.54 10.56
N ALA A 331 9.57 15.79 10.16
CA ALA A 331 9.74 16.16 8.77
C ALA A 331 10.95 17.09 8.65
N SER A 332 11.83 16.86 7.66
CA SER A 332 12.97 17.73 7.35
C SER A 332 13.15 17.84 5.84
N GLY A 333 13.23 19.07 5.33
CA GLY A 333 13.33 19.33 3.89
C GLY A 333 12.48 20.50 3.43
N ARG A 334 12.27 20.61 2.11
CA ARG A 334 11.44 21.68 1.55
C ARG A 334 9.97 21.29 1.71
N MET A 335 9.20 22.12 2.41
CA MET A 335 7.80 21.81 2.74
C MET A 335 6.85 22.82 2.13
N LEU A 336 5.84 22.34 1.40
CA LEU A 336 4.68 23.13 0.96
C LEU A 336 3.45 22.58 1.66
N ILE A 337 2.99 23.25 2.71
CA ILE A 337 1.89 22.79 3.55
C ILE A 337 0.74 23.80 3.44
N ASN A 338 -0.40 23.35 2.93
CA ASN A 338 -1.68 24.02 3.04
C ASN A 338 -2.55 23.21 4.01
N GLY A 339 -2.64 23.68 5.26
CA GLY A 339 -3.30 23.00 6.36
C GLY A 339 -2.61 23.26 7.70
N SER A 340 -3.32 22.95 8.77
CA SER A 340 -2.91 23.20 10.15
C SER A 340 -2.15 22.01 10.75
N VAL A 341 -1.22 22.32 11.66
CA VAL A 341 -0.35 21.34 12.34
C VAL A 341 -0.70 21.27 13.82
N LEU A 342 -1.12 20.10 14.30
CA LEU A 342 -1.70 19.93 15.63
C LEU A 342 -1.02 18.81 16.42
N SER A 343 -0.27 19.18 17.44
CA SER A 343 0.27 18.26 18.44
C SER A 343 -0.69 18.17 19.63
N LYS A 344 -1.52 17.12 19.68
CA LYS A 344 -2.44 16.83 20.80
C LYS A 344 -1.97 15.60 21.57
N GLY A 345 -0.92 15.76 22.37
CA GLY A 345 -0.02 14.66 22.75
C GLY A 345 0.90 14.25 21.61
N GLY A 346 2.02 13.60 21.92
CA GLY A 346 3.03 13.26 20.90
C GLY A 346 3.89 14.45 20.44
N LEU A 347 4.96 14.15 19.72
CA LEU A 347 5.94 15.14 19.25
C LEU A 347 5.80 15.36 17.74
N ILE A 348 5.75 16.61 17.31
CA ILE A 348 5.88 17.00 15.91
C ILE A 348 7.09 17.93 15.77
N ASN A 349 8.04 17.53 14.92
CA ASN A 349 9.21 18.35 14.55
C ASN A 349 9.16 18.69 13.06
N LEU A 350 9.20 19.98 12.74
CA LEU A 350 9.29 20.47 11.36
C LEU A 350 10.60 21.25 11.18
N ASP A 351 11.50 20.71 10.37
CA ASP A 351 12.74 21.36 9.95
C ASP A 351 12.61 21.85 8.49
N MET A 352 12.12 23.07 8.34
CA MET A 352 11.74 23.66 7.05
C MET A 352 12.93 24.31 6.36
N HIS A 353 13.38 23.71 5.26
CA HIS A 353 14.48 24.17 4.41
C HIS A 353 14.06 25.35 3.50
N PRO A 354 15.02 26.04 2.84
CA PRO A 354 14.74 27.17 1.95
C PRO A 354 13.64 26.92 0.93
N GLY A 355 12.77 27.93 0.76
CA GLY A 355 11.65 27.88 -0.17
C GLY A 355 10.43 27.11 0.35
N SER A 356 10.39 26.78 1.65
CA SER A 356 9.20 26.20 2.26
C SER A 356 8.12 27.25 2.51
N VAL A 357 6.86 26.84 2.37
CA VAL A 357 5.68 27.65 2.64
C VAL A 357 4.69 26.81 3.44
N TRP A 358 4.29 27.33 4.59
CA TRP A 358 3.21 26.77 5.39
C TRP A 358 2.07 27.78 5.49
N THR A 359 0.87 27.39 5.09
CA THR A 359 -0.36 28.19 5.26
C THR A 359 -1.33 27.41 6.14
N GLY A 360 -1.58 27.92 7.34
CA GLY A 360 -2.41 27.23 8.33
C GLY A 360 -2.14 27.73 9.75
N SER A 361 -2.74 27.06 10.72
CA SER A 361 -2.59 27.33 12.15
C SER A 361 -1.80 26.23 12.87
N SER A 362 -1.31 26.53 14.06
CA SER A 362 -0.58 25.58 14.90
C SER A 362 -1.25 25.37 16.25
N LEU A 363 -1.17 24.15 16.77
CA LEU A 363 -1.60 23.84 18.14
C LEU A 363 -0.59 22.90 18.79
N SER A 364 -0.17 23.24 20.01
CA SER A 364 0.47 22.30 20.94
C SER A 364 -0.26 22.33 22.26
N ASP A 365 -0.69 21.18 22.77
CA ASP A 365 -1.36 21.11 24.06
C ASP A 365 -0.39 21.07 25.26
N ASN A 366 0.92 20.91 25.05
CA ASN A 366 1.95 20.77 26.10
C ASN A 366 1.67 19.65 27.11
N VAL A 367 0.84 18.66 26.76
CA VAL A 367 0.40 17.60 27.67
C VAL A 367 0.63 16.24 27.00
N ASN A 368 0.90 15.19 27.78
CA ASN A 368 1.10 13.83 27.27
C ASN A 368 2.19 13.72 26.19
N GLY A 369 3.32 14.42 26.41
CA GLY A 369 4.42 14.50 25.44
C GLY A 369 4.12 15.38 24.23
N GLY A 370 2.97 16.06 24.22
CA GLY A 370 2.55 17.08 23.26
C GLY A 370 3.60 18.16 23.11
N LYS A 371 4.22 18.22 21.94
CA LYS A 371 5.21 19.24 21.61
C LYS A 371 5.22 19.50 20.11
N LEU A 372 5.23 20.78 19.73
CA LEU A 372 5.37 21.21 18.34
C LEU A 372 6.58 22.15 18.20
N ASP A 373 7.66 21.61 17.64
CA ASP A 373 8.90 22.33 17.36
C ASP A 373 9.03 22.62 15.87
N VAL A 374 9.32 23.88 15.54
CA VAL A 374 9.45 24.34 14.15
C VAL A 374 10.74 25.13 13.98
N ALA A 375 11.57 24.70 13.04
CA ALA A 375 12.72 25.46 12.53
C ALA A 375 12.43 25.89 11.09
N MET A 376 12.68 27.16 10.79
CA MET A 376 12.43 27.74 9.46
C MET A 376 13.66 28.47 8.95
N ASN A 377 14.18 28.02 7.80
CA ASN A 377 15.27 28.68 7.08
C ASN A 377 14.79 29.17 5.72
N ASN A 378 14.89 30.48 5.44
CA ASN A 378 14.41 31.10 4.19
C ASN A 378 13.01 30.62 3.77
N SER A 379 12.09 30.61 4.75
CA SER A 379 10.75 30.03 4.63
C SER A 379 9.67 31.00 5.07
N VAL A 380 8.42 30.72 4.69
CA VAL A 380 7.25 31.55 5.02
C VAL A 380 6.20 30.71 5.76
N TRP A 381 5.66 31.26 6.85
CA TRP A 381 4.47 30.74 7.51
C TRP A 381 3.35 31.79 7.45
N ASN A 382 2.30 31.51 6.69
CA ASN A 382 1.07 32.30 6.62
C ASN A 382 0.09 31.78 7.69
N VAL A 383 -0.01 32.52 8.79
CA VAL A 383 -0.81 32.15 9.97
C VAL A 383 -2.27 32.47 9.72
N THR A 384 -3.15 31.45 9.74
CA THR A 384 -4.58 31.64 9.46
C THR A 384 -5.45 31.82 10.71
N SER A 385 -4.95 31.45 11.89
CA SER A 385 -5.68 31.54 13.16
C SER A 385 -4.72 31.61 14.35
N ASN A 386 -5.29 31.79 15.55
CA ASN A 386 -4.54 31.72 16.80
C ASN A 386 -3.70 30.44 16.84
N SER A 387 -2.42 30.62 17.15
CA SER A 387 -1.43 29.56 17.01
C SER A 387 -0.51 29.54 18.22
N ASN A 388 -0.09 28.34 18.61
CA ASN A 388 0.97 28.17 19.61
C ASN A 388 1.92 27.03 19.21
N LEU A 389 3.18 27.21 19.59
CA LEU A 389 4.29 26.31 19.36
C LEU A 389 5.10 26.21 20.65
N ASP A 390 5.87 25.15 20.79
CA ASP A 390 6.82 24.99 21.89
C ASP A 390 8.14 25.69 21.58
N THR A 391 8.65 25.45 20.37
CA THR A 391 9.88 26.07 19.87
C THR A 391 9.65 26.61 18.47
N LEU A 392 10.07 27.85 18.24
CA LEU A 392 10.14 28.45 16.90
C LEU A 392 11.54 29.02 16.69
N ALA A 393 12.29 28.45 15.74
CA ALA A 393 13.59 28.94 15.32
C ALA A 393 13.49 29.55 13.92
N LEU A 394 13.92 30.80 13.74
CA LEU A 394 13.83 31.53 12.47
C LEU A 394 15.23 31.92 11.99
N SER A 395 15.54 31.59 10.74
CA SER A 395 16.70 32.06 9.99
C SER A 395 16.23 32.62 8.65
N HIS A 396 16.28 33.94 8.47
CA HIS A 396 15.84 34.61 7.23
C HIS A 396 14.41 34.23 6.79
N SER A 397 13.54 33.95 7.75
CA SER A 397 12.18 33.45 7.52
C SER A 397 11.14 34.49 7.96
N THR A 398 9.95 34.39 7.39
CA THR A 398 8.82 35.28 7.68
C THR A 398 7.67 34.50 8.31
N VAL A 399 7.10 35.04 9.38
CA VAL A 399 5.79 34.63 9.90
C VAL A 399 4.80 35.76 9.58
N ASP A 400 3.89 35.50 8.66
CA ASP A 400 2.87 36.45 8.20
C ASP A 400 1.55 36.22 8.93
N PHE A 401 1.11 37.21 9.70
CA PHE A 401 -0.15 37.21 10.45
C PHE A 401 -1.29 37.95 9.72
N CYS A 402 -1.08 38.42 8.49
CA CYS A 402 -1.99 39.35 7.81
C CYS A 402 -2.90 38.68 6.75
N GLN A 403 -2.75 37.37 6.52
CA GLN A 403 -3.65 36.57 5.67
C GLN A 403 -4.80 35.98 6.51
N PRO A 404 -6.11 36.19 6.21
CA PRO A 404 -6.68 36.78 4.99
C PRO A 404 -7.28 38.19 5.16
N ARG A 405 -6.99 38.94 6.24
CA ARG A 405 -7.68 40.23 6.53
C ARG A 405 -6.81 41.45 6.26
N VAL A 406 -7.29 42.27 5.30
CA VAL A 406 -6.90 43.66 5.02
C VAL A 406 -7.25 44.56 6.21
N ASN A 407 -6.52 44.44 7.32
CA ASN A 407 -6.38 45.42 8.42
C ASN A 407 -5.63 44.74 9.56
N CYS A 408 -4.31 44.66 9.44
CA CYS A 408 -3.44 44.01 10.42
C CYS A 408 -3.22 44.94 11.63
N ARG A 409 -4.06 44.82 12.67
CA ARG A 409 -3.74 45.29 14.04
C ARG A 409 -3.70 44.08 14.95
N HIS A 410 -2.52 43.58 15.29
CA HIS A 410 -2.37 42.57 16.34
C HIS A 410 -1.25 42.91 17.32
N ILE A 411 -1.56 42.67 18.59
CA ILE A 411 -0.66 42.73 19.74
C ILE A 411 0.01 41.36 19.82
N CYS A 412 1.31 41.29 19.55
CA CYS A 412 2.10 40.08 19.74
C CYS A 412 2.39 39.91 21.23
N HIS A 413 1.76 38.94 21.89
CA HIS A 413 2.13 38.54 23.26
C HIS A 413 3.21 37.45 23.21
N ILE A 414 4.48 37.86 23.05
CA ILE A 414 5.62 36.97 23.24
C ILE A 414 5.81 36.78 24.75
N LYS A 415 5.29 35.69 25.31
CA LYS A 415 5.57 35.32 26.71
C LYS A 415 6.88 34.55 26.76
N ARG A 416 8.00 35.26 26.95
CA ARG A 416 9.31 34.64 27.22
C ARG A 416 9.21 33.86 28.54
N ARG A 417 9.55 32.58 28.54
CA ARG A 417 9.74 31.81 29.78
C ARG A 417 11.07 32.29 30.38
N GLU A 418 11.01 33.04 31.48
CA GLU A 418 12.23 33.36 32.24
C GLU A 418 12.73 32.10 32.94
N PRO A 419 14.06 31.88 33.04
CA PRO A 419 14.59 30.75 33.78
C PRO A 419 14.28 30.93 35.26
N GLU A 420 13.64 29.92 35.86
CA GLU A 420 13.50 29.81 37.31
C GLU A 420 14.91 29.82 37.93
N ARG A 421 15.16 30.77 38.83
CA ARG A 421 16.43 30.92 39.58
C ARG A 421 16.49 30.00 40.78
#